data_AF-A0A3E2TYM5-F1
#
_entry.id   AF-A0A3E2TYM5-F1
#
_cell.length_a   1.000
_cell.length_b   1.000
_cell.length_c   1.000
_cell.angle_alpha   90.00
_cell.angle_beta   90.00
_cell.angle_gamma   90.00
#
_symmetry.space_group_name_H-M   'P 1'
#
loop_
_entity.id
_entity.type
_entity.pdbx_description
1 polymer ?
#
loop_
_entity_poly.entity_id
_entity_poly.type
_entity_poly.pdbx_seq_one_letter_code
_entity_poly.pdbx_strand_id
1 'polypeptide(L)'
;MIYTVGEMAQKLGVPASTLRYYDKEGLLPFVERSSGGIRMFRENDFEWLQVIRCMKKAGMSIKDIRQYIELSMQGDDTIDTRLEMFRHQREVLTQQIQQLQHTLETVEYKCWFYEAAKAAGTVDVPSAMTDADVPDQFRAIRQELRGQKMPNGEK
;
A
#
# COMPACT_ATOMS: atom_id res chain seq x y z
N MET A 1 27.42 -13.10 6.42
CA MET A 1 27.59 -12.23 7.60
C MET A 1 26.38 -12.39 8.51
N ILE A 2 26.56 -12.25 9.83
CA ILE A 2 25.45 -12.32 10.80
C ILE A 2 25.19 -10.91 11.32
N TYR A 3 23.92 -10.56 11.50
CA TYR A 3 23.44 -9.27 11.95
C TYR A 3 22.58 -9.43 13.20
N THR A 4 22.77 -8.54 14.16
CA THR A 4 21.86 -8.35 15.29
C THR A 4 20.57 -7.67 14.83
N VAL A 5 19.57 -7.63 15.71
CA VAL A 5 18.33 -6.87 15.49
C VAL A 5 18.61 -5.41 15.13
N GLY A 6 19.58 -4.77 15.79
CA GLY A 6 19.91 -3.36 15.55
C GLY A 6 20.49 -3.13 14.16
N GLU A 7 21.48 -3.94 13.79
CA GLU A 7 22.14 -3.85 12.48
C GLU A 7 21.18 -4.19 11.33
N MET A 8 20.37 -5.24 11.49
CA MET A 8 19.37 -5.61 10.48
C MET A 8 18.28 -4.54 10.35
N ALA A 9 17.85 -3.95 11.46
CA ALA A 9 16.89 -2.84 11.43
C ALA A 9 17.46 -1.60 10.72
N GLN A 10 18.72 -1.27 10.97
CA GLN A 10 19.42 -0.20 10.27
C GLN A 10 19.52 -0.48 8.77
N LYS A 11 19.89 -1.70 8.38
CA LYS A 11 19.96 -2.13 6.97
C LYS A 11 18.60 -2.05 6.28
N LEU A 12 17.52 -2.39 6.98
CA LEU A 12 16.14 -2.28 6.49
C LEU A 12 15.59 -0.85 6.51
N GLY A 13 16.28 0.10 7.15
CA GLY A 13 15.80 1.46 7.36
C GLY A 13 14.53 1.51 8.21
N VAL A 14 14.42 0.65 9.23
CA VAL A 14 13.28 0.62 10.16
C VAL A 14 13.75 0.72 11.60
N PRO A 15 12.89 1.18 12.54
CA PRO A 15 13.21 1.11 13.96
C PRO A 15 13.38 -0.34 14.42
N ALA A 16 14.33 -0.61 15.31
CA ALA A 16 14.54 -1.95 15.88
C ALA A 16 13.28 -2.53 16.56
N SER A 17 12.39 -1.67 17.06
CA SER A 17 11.08 -2.07 17.58
C SER A 17 10.20 -2.78 16.54
N THR A 18 10.37 -2.49 15.24
CA THR A 18 9.64 -3.15 14.14
C THR A 18 10.05 -4.62 14.03
N LEU A 19 11.35 -4.92 14.09
CA LEU A 19 11.83 -6.30 14.06
C LEU A 19 11.47 -7.06 15.34
N ARG A 20 11.51 -6.39 16.51
CA ARG A 20 11.02 -6.98 17.77
C ARG A 20 9.53 -7.28 17.73
N TYR A 21 8.75 -6.41 17.08
CA TYR A 21 7.33 -6.64 16.84
C TYR A 21 7.12 -7.86 15.93
N TYR A 22 7.84 -7.98 14.82
CA TYR A 22 7.77 -9.16 13.95
C TYR A 22 8.16 -10.45 14.68
N ASP A 23 9.19 -10.41 15.53
CA ASP A 23 9.58 -11.54 16.38
C ASP A 23 8.44 -11.96 17.32
N LYS A 24 7.85 -10.97 18.02
CA LYS A 24 6.73 -11.19 18.95
C LYS A 24 5.50 -11.77 18.25
N GLU A 25 5.22 -11.31 17.04
CA GLU A 25 4.11 -11.80 16.23
C GLU A 25 4.41 -13.15 15.55
N GLY A 26 5.58 -13.76 15.80
CA GLY A 26 5.92 -15.08 15.25
C GLY A 26 6.27 -15.07 13.77
N LEU A 27 6.64 -13.92 13.20
CA LEU A 27 6.97 -13.78 11.78
C LEU A 27 8.42 -14.16 11.45
N LEU A 28 9.25 -14.49 12.44
CA LEU A 28 10.68 -14.76 12.25
C LEU A 28 11.08 -16.20 12.66
N PRO A 29 10.34 -17.25 12.27
CA PRO A 29 10.70 -18.62 12.64
C PRO A 29 12.01 -19.10 12.00
N PHE A 30 12.39 -18.50 10.86
CA PHE A 30 13.61 -18.82 10.10
C PHE A 30 14.90 -18.23 10.70
N VAL A 31 14.80 -17.33 11.68
CA VAL A 31 15.96 -16.63 12.25
C VAL A 31 16.49 -17.38 13.46
N GLU A 32 17.77 -17.71 13.50
CA GLU A 32 18.35 -18.39 14.67
C GLU A 32 18.49 -17.45 15.88
N ARG A 33 18.66 -18.03 17.08
CA ARG A 33 19.03 -17.29 18.29
C ARG A 33 20.44 -17.70 18.72
N SER A 34 21.22 -16.74 19.22
CA SER A 34 22.49 -17.00 19.89
C SER A 34 22.26 -17.72 21.22
N SER A 35 23.34 -18.21 21.84
CA SER A 35 23.30 -18.79 23.20
C SER A 35 22.75 -17.83 24.27
N GLY A 36 22.89 -16.52 24.06
CA GLY A 36 22.30 -15.48 24.90
C GLY A 36 20.84 -15.13 24.55
N GLY A 37 20.19 -15.87 23.66
CA GLY A 37 18.80 -15.66 23.27
C GLY A 37 18.54 -14.54 22.26
N ILE A 38 19.59 -13.95 21.68
CA ILE A 38 19.49 -12.82 20.74
C ILE A 38 19.27 -13.34 19.32
N ARG A 39 18.32 -12.77 18.57
CA ARG A 39 18.11 -13.11 17.15
C ARG A 39 19.34 -12.76 16.30
N MET A 40 19.77 -13.71 15.48
CA MET A 40 20.95 -13.63 14.63
C MET A 40 20.52 -13.77 13.17
N PHE A 41 20.39 -12.63 12.48
CA PHE A 41 19.93 -12.58 11.10
C PHE A 41 21.08 -12.85 10.12
N ARG A 42 20.80 -13.59 9.07
CA ARG A 42 21.70 -13.80 7.93
C ARG A 42 21.34 -12.82 6.81
N GLU A 43 22.22 -12.70 5.82
CA GLU A 43 21.94 -11.87 4.64
C GLU A 43 20.66 -12.34 3.91
N ASN A 44 20.44 -13.65 3.81
CA ASN A 44 19.24 -14.21 3.16
C ASN A 44 17.93 -13.89 3.92
N ASP A 45 18.00 -13.61 5.22
CA ASP A 45 16.81 -13.22 6.00
C ASP A 45 16.32 -11.82 5.61
N PHE A 46 17.18 -11.00 5.01
CA PHE A 46 16.83 -9.67 4.54
C PHE A 46 15.71 -9.72 3.50
N GLU A 47 15.75 -10.69 2.59
CA GLU A 47 14.70 -10.86 1.57
C GLU A 47 13.34 -11.17 2.21
N TRP A 48 13.30 -12.09 3.18
CA TRP A 48 12.09 -12.38 3.95
C TRP A 48 11.54 -11.16 4.66
N LEU A 49 12.42 -10.37 5.31
CA LEU A 49 12.02 -9.15 6.00
C LEU A 49 11.48 -8.09 5.04
N GLN A 50 12.02 -8.00 3.83
CA GLN A 50 11.47 -7.13 2.79
C GLN A 50 10.08 -7.59 2.32
N VAL A 51 9.89 -8.90 2.11
CA VAL A 51 8.57 -9.45 1.74
C VAL A 51 7.54 -9.16 2.82
N ILE A 52 7.85 -9.45 4.10
CA ILE A 52 6.97 -9.15 5.25
C ILE A 52 6.58 -7.67 5.26
N ARG A 53 7.57 -6.78 5.09
CA ARG A 53 7.34 -5.34 5.06
C ARG A 53 6.45 -4.92 3.88
N CYS A 54 6.68 -5.46 2.68
CA CYS A 54 5.89 -5.15 1.50
C CYS A 54 4.45 -5.63 1.67
N MET A 55 4.23 -6.86 2.14
CA MET A 55 2.88 -7.41 2.36
C MET A 55 2.12 -6.61 3.42
N LYS A 56 2.78 -6.23 4.52
CA LYS A 56 2.19 -5.36 5.53
C LYS A 56 1.79 -3.99 4.95
N LYS A 57 2.63 -3.38 4.12
CA LYS A 57 2.31 -2.12 3.43
C LYS A 57 1.17 -2.26 2.43
N ALA A 58 1.07 -3.42 1.79
CA ALA A 58 -0.01 -3.77 0.87
C ALA A 58 -1.35 -4.05 1.58
N GLY A 59 -1.41 -3.95 2.92
CA GLY A 59 -2.62 -4.15 3.70
C GLY A 59 -2.88 -5.61 4.10
N MET A 60 -1.96 -6.53 3.80
CA MET A 60 -2.09 -7.92 4.27
C MET A 60 -2.01 -7.97 5.79
N SER A 61 -2.90 -8.75 6.40
CA SER A 61 -2.95 -8.87 7.86
C SER A 61 -1.72 -9.59 8.40
N ILE A 62 -1.33 -9.30 9.65
CA ILE A 62 -0.23 -10.02 10.32
C ILE A 62 -0.50 -11.52 10.40
N LYS A 63 -1.78 -11.91 10.48
CA LYS A 63 -2.20 -13.32 10.48
C LYS A 63 -1.88 -14.00 9.14
N ASP A 64 -2.20 -13.36 8.03
CA ASP A 64 -1.97 -13.95 6.70
C ASP A 64 -0.48 -13.96 6.34
N ILE A 65 0.26 -12.92 6.76
CA ILE A 65 1.72 -12.90 6.62
C ILE A 65 2.35 -14.06 7.41
N ARG A 66 1.88 -14.31 8.64
CA ARG A 66 2.35 -15.46 9.43
C ARG A 66 2.05 -16.78 8.72
N GLN A 67 0.83 -16.96 8.22
CA GLN A 67 0.46 -18.15 7.47
C GLN A 67 1.35 -18.37 6.24
N TYR A 68 1.64 -17.31 5.48
CA TYR A 68 2.56 -17.39 4.34
C TYR A 68 3.95 -17.88 4.76
N ILE A 69 4.47 -17.39 5.88
CA ILE A 69 5.78 -17.78 6.39
C ILE A 69 5.77 -19.23 6.86
N GLU A 70 4.74 -19.65 7.60
CA GLU A 70 4.56 -21.04 8.05
C GLU A 70 4.49 -22.01 6.87
N LEU A 71 3.71 -21.68 5.84
CA LEU A 71 3.64 -22.47 4.60
C LEU A 71 5.02 -22.54 3.93
N SER A 72 5.76 -21.44 3.93
CA SER A 72 7.09 -21.41 3.32
C SER A 72 8.10 -22.27 4.07
N MET A 73 7.97 -22.39 5.39
CA MET A 73 8.80 -23.29 6.20
C MET A 73 8.47 -24.78 5.96
N GLN A 74 7.29 -25.11 5.44
CA GLN A 74 6.91 -26.48 5.07
C GLN A 74 7.55 -26.94 3.75
N GLY A 75 8.15 -26.03 2.98
CA GLY A 75 8.84 -26.36 1.73
C GLY A 75 7.94 -26.39 0.51
N ASP A 76 8.30 -27.21 -0.46
CA ASP A 76 7.79 -27.10 -1.84
C ASP A 76 6.33 -27.58 -2.00
N ASP A 77 5.85 -28.42 -1.09
CA ASP A 77 4.46 -28.93 -1.10
C ASP A 77 3.40 -27.83 -0.95
N THR A 78 3.80 -26.63 -0.50
CA THR A 78 2.90 -25.49 -0.29
C THR A 78 3.02 -24.42 -1.37
N ILE A 79 3.80 -24.63 -2.44
CA ILE A 79 4.04 -23.63 -3.49
C ILE A 79 2.72 -23.11 -4.06
N ASP A 80 1.78 -24.00 -4.40
CA ASP A 80 0.50 -23.62 -5.01
C ASP A 80 -0.34 -22.75 -4.06
N THR A 81 -0.40 -23.12 -2.79
CA THR A 81 -1.12 -22.34 -1.76
C THR A 81 -0.51 -20.94 -1.61
N ARG A 82 0.82 -20.84 -1.57
CA ARG A 82 1.53 -19.56 -1.46
C ARG A 82 1.33 -18.70 -2.71
N LEU A 83 1.35 -19.30 -3.90
CA LEU A 83 1.09 -18.61 -5.16
C LEU A 83 -0.33 -18.02 -5.16
N GLU A 84 -1.31 -18.77 -4.69
CA GLU A 84 -2.70 -18.30 -4.63
C GLU A 84 -2.87 -17.12 -3.66
N MET A 85 -2.20 -17.15 -2.50
CA MET A 85 -2.17 -16.00 -1.57
C MET A 85 -1.64 -14.73 -2.25
N PHE A 86 -0.57 -14.84 -3.05
CA PHE A 86 -0.01 -13.70 -3.76
C PHE A 86 -0.86 -13.24 -4.95
N ARG A 87 -1.56 -14.15 -5.64
CA ARG A 87 -2.52 -13.80 -6.69
C ARG A 87 -3.69 -13.00 -6.12
N HIS A 88 -4.24 -13.45 -4.99
CA HIS A 88 -5.28 -12.72 -4.29
C HIS A 88 -4.79 -11.33 -3.86
N GLN A 89 -3.62 -11.24 -3.23
CA GLN A 89 -3.06 -9.95 -2.83
C GLN A 89 -2.80 -9.01 -4.03
N ARG A 90 -2.38 -9.55 -5.18
CA ARG A 90 -2.22 -8.79 -6.43
C ARG A 90 -3.54 -8.21 -6.92
N GLU A 91 -4.63 -8.96 -6.86
CA GLU A 91 -5.97 -8.49 -7.25
C GLU A 91 -6.43 -7.35 -6.34
N VAL A 92 -6.29 -7.51 -5.02
CA VAL A 92 -6.59 -6.46 -4.03
C VAL A 92 -5.80 -5.19 -4.31
N LEU A 93 -4.49 -5.30 -4.55
CA LEU A 93 -3.64 -4.15 -4.87
C LEU A 93 -4.03 -3.48 -6.18
N THR A 94 -4.40 -4.27 -7.19
CA THR A 94 -4.82 -3.74 -8.50
C THR A 94 -6.11 -2.93 -8.38
N GLN A 95 -7.08 -3.41 -7.60
CA GLN A 95 -8.30 -2.68 -7.30
C GLN A 95 -8.01 -1.37 -6.54
N GLN A 96 -7.10 -1.41 -5.55
CA GLN A 96 -6.69 -0.20 -4.83
C GLN A 96 -6.01 0.82 -5.75
N ILE A 97 -5.14 0.36 -6.67
CA ILE A 97 -4.50 1.23 -7.67
C ILE A 97 -5.54 1.89 -8.56
N GLN A 98 -6.52 1.13 -9.06
CA GLN A 98 -7.61 1.69 -9.89
C GLN A 98 -8.41 2.74 -9.12
N GLN A 99 -8.75 2.49 -7.85
CA GLN A 99 -9.47 3.45 -7.02
C GLN A 99 -8.64 4.72 -6.76
N LEU A 100 -7.33 4.58 -6.51
CA LEU A 100 -6.43 5.71 -6.31
C LEU A 100 -6.22 6.52 -7.58
N GLN A 101 -6.12 5.86 -8.74
CA GLN A 101 -6.05 6.52 -10.04
C GLN A 101 -7.30 7.35 -10.31
N HIS A 102 -8.49 6.77 -10.09
CA HIS A 102 -9.74 7.51 -10.22
C HIS A 102 -9.84 8.70 -9.25
N THR A 103 -9.37 8.51 -8.02
CA THR A 103 -9.29 9.60 -7.03
C THR A 103 -8.33 10.70 -7.48
N LEU A 104 -7.18 10.32 -8.06
CA LEU A 104 -6.21 11.26 -8.60
C LEU A 104 -6.81 12.09 -9.75
N GLU A 105 -7.55 11.47 -10.67
CA GLU A 105 -8.24 12.19 -11.76
C GLU A 105 -9.21 13.25 -11.21
N THR A 106 -9.91 12.94 -10.11
CA THR A 106 -10.77 13.91 -9.41
C THR A 106 -9.99 15.06 -8.81
N VAL A 107 -8.85 14.78 -8.17
CA VAL A 107 -7.96 15.81 -7.61
C VAL A 107 -7.39 16.69 -8.72
N GLU A 108 -6.91 16.11 -9.82
CA GLU A 108 -6.37 16.85 -10.96
C GLU A 108 -7.41 17.75 -11.62
N TYR A 109 -8.65 17.26 -11.79
CA TYR A 109 -9.75 18.10 -12.24
C TYR A 109 -9.98 19.30 -11.32
N LYS A 110 -9.95 19.10 -9.99
CA LYS A 110 -10.11 20.21 -9.04
C LYS A 110 -8.93 21.18 -9.06
N CYS A 111 -7.71 20.70 -9.24
CA CYS A 111 -6.54 21.57 -9.45
C CYS A 111 -6.76 22.47 -10.66
N TRP A 112 -7.08 21.89 -11.83
CA TRP A 112 -7.39 22.65 -13.05
C TRP A 112 -8.54 23.65 -12.83
N PHE A 113 -9.62 23.22 -12.18
CA PHE A 113 -10.77 24.07 -11.88
C PHE A 113 -10.37 25.31 -11.08
N TYR A 114 -9.56 25.14 -10.04
CA TYR A 114 -9.12 26.26 -9.20
C TYR A 114 -8.04 27.12 -9.88
N GLU A 115 -7.23 26.57 -10.77
CA GLU A 115 -6.34 27.35 -11.61
C GLU A 115 -7.12 28.26 -12.57
N ALA A 116 -8.16 27.72 -13.22
CA ALA A 116 -9.07 28.51 -14.06
C ALA A 116 -9.81 29.57 -13.24
N ALA A 117 -10.30 29.23 -12.05
CA ALA A 117 -10.96 30.17 -11.15
C ALA A 117 -10.03 31.30 -10.70
N LYS A 118 -8.76 30.96 -10.37
CA LYS A 118 -7.74 31.92 -9.99
C LYS A 118 -7.43 32.88 -11.14
N ALA A 119 -7.32 32.38 -12.37
CA ALA A 119 -7.10 33.21 -13.55
C ALA A 119 -8.29 34.16 -13.83
N ALA A 120 -9.51 33.71 -13.56
CA ALA A 120 -10.74 34.49 -13.73
C ALA A 120 -11.09 35.39 -12.54
N GLY A 121 -10.48 35.18 -11.37
CA GLY A 121 -10.83 35.86 -10.11
C GLY A 121 -12.13 35.38 -9.46
N THR A 122 -12.79 34.34 -9.99
CA THR A 122 -14.03 33.76 -9.44
C THR A 122 -14.17 32.28 -9.84
N VAL A 123 -14.83 31.50 -8.99
CA VAL A 123 -15.20 30.10 -9.25
C VAL A 123 -16.39 29.96 -10.20
N ASP A 124 -17.14 31.04 -10.44
CA ASP A 124 -18.35 31.01 -11.27
C ASP A 124 -18.01 30.70 -12.73
N VAL A 125 -16.86 31.19 -13.21
CA VAL A 125 -16.40 30.99 -14.59
C VAL A 125 -16.19 29.50 -14.91
N PRO A 126 -15.33 28.75 -14.21
CA PRO A 126 -15.17 27.31 -14.49
C PRO A 126 -16.41 26.47 -14.11
N SER A 127 -17.27 26.97 -13.22
CA SER A 127 -18.55 26.32 -12.89
C SER A 127 -19.56 26.42 -14.04
N ALA A 128 -19.59 27.56 -14.74
CA ALA A 128 -20.50 27.83 -15.84
C ALA A 128 -20.03 27.29 -17.20
N MET A 129 -18.74 26.92 -17.34
CA MET A 129 -18.19 26.32 -18.55
C MET A 129 -19.04 25.13 -19.04
N THR A 130 -19.20 25.01 -20.36
CA THR A 130 -19.78 23.79 -20.95
C THR A 130 -18.76 22.67 -20.94
N ASP A 131 -19.14 21.44 -21.24
CA ASP A 131 -18.15 20.35 -21.32
C ASP A 131 -17.17 20.55 -22.47
N ALA A 132 -17.56 21.28 -23.53
CA ALA A 132 -16.67 21.63 -24.64
C ALA A 132 -15.51 22.54 -24.22
N ASP A 133 -15.73 23.41 -23.22
CA ASP A 133 -14.72 24.34 -22.71
C ASP A 133 -13.77 23.70 -21.69
N VAL A 134 -14.07 22.49 -21.24
CA VAL A 134 -13.24 21.70 -20.32
C VAL A 134 -12.30 20.79 -21.12
N PRO A 135 -11.03 20.66 -20.70
CA PRO A 135 -10.12 19.68 -21.28
C PRO A 135 -10.72 18.27 -21.31
N ASP A 136 -10.55 17.58 -22.44
CA ASP A 136 -11.16 16.28 -22.73
C ASP A 136 -10.95 15.26 -21.59
N GLN A 137 -9.75 15.22 -21.02
CA GLN A 137 -9.37 14.33 -19.93
C GLN A 137 -10.19 14.49 -18.64
N PHE A 138 -10.79 15.67 -18.40
CA PHE A 138 -11.57 15.93 -17.19
C PHE A 138 -13.08 15.87 -17.40
N ARG A 139 -13.55 15.74 -18.66
CA ARG A 139 -14.99 15.75 -18.97
C ARG A 139 -15.72 14.59 -18.28
N ALA A 140 -15.14 13.39 -18.30
CA ALA A 140 -15.72 12.20 -17.68
C ALA A 140 -15.92 12.39 -16.17
N ILE A 141 -14.86 12.77 -15.45
CA ILE A 141 -14.88 13.08 -14.02
C ILE A 141 -15.88 14.20 -13.69
N ARG A 142 -15.92 15.26 -14.50
CA ARG A 142 -16.85 16.37 -14.29
C ARG A 142 -18.31 15.92 -14.41
N GLN A 143 -18.62 15.12 -15.42
CA GLN A 143 -19.96 14.56 -15.63
C GLN A 143 -20.35 13.64 -14.47
N GLU A 144 -19.43 12.78 -14.04
CA GLU A 144 -19.63 11.92 -12.88
C GLU A 144 -19.93 12.74 -11.60
N LEU A 145 -19.11 13.74 -11.29
CA LEU A 145 -19.31 14.60 -10.11
C LEU A 145 -20.60 15.43 -10.18
N ARG A 146 -21.05 15.82 -11.38
CA ARG A 146 -22.35 16.50 -11.57
C ARG A 146 -23.53 15.52 -11.47
N GLY A 147 -23.34 14.27 -11.87
CA GLY A 147 -24.33 13.19 -11.80
C GLY A 147 -24.48 12.60 -10.40
N GLN A 148 -23.40 12.54 -9.62
CA GLN A 148 -23.42 12.33 -8.18
C GLN A 148 -23.94 13.61 -7.50
N LYS A 149 -25.27 13.81 -7.48
CA LYS A 149 -25.89 14.76 -6.54
C LYS A 149 -25.31 14.48 -5.15
N MET A 150 -24.60 15.45 -4.58
CA MET A 150 -24.08 15.38 -3.22
C MET A 150 -25.21 14.89 -2.29
N PRO A 151 -25.03 13.87 -1.43
CA PRO A 151 -25.93 13.72 -0.31
C PRO A 151 -25.83 15.04 0.46
N ASN A 152 -26.97 15.74 0.51
CA ASN A 152 -27.15 16.98 1.22
C ASN A 152 -26.39 16.90 2.53
N GLY A 153 -25.46 17.84 2.75
CA GLY A 153 -25.01 18.14 4.09
C GLY A 153 -26.25 18.52 4.90
N GLU A 154 -26.69 17.63 5.77
CA GLU A 154 -27.67 17.94 6.81
C GLU A 154 -27.01 17.79 8.17
N LYS A 155 -26.70 18.98 8.70
CA LYS A 155 -26.45 19.41 10.09
C LYS A 155 -25.08 19.17 10.70
#